data_AF-A0A3D0NWJ8-F1
#
_entry.id   AF-A0A3D0NWJ8-F1
#
_cell.length_a   1.000
_cell.length_b   1.000
_cell.length_c   1.000
_cell.angle_alpha   90.00
_cell.angle_beta   90.00
_cell.angle_gamma   90.00
#
_symmetry.space_group_name_H-M   'P 1'
#
loop_
_entity.id
_entity.type
_entity.pdbx_description
1 polymer ?
#
loop_
_entity_poly.entity_id
_entity_poly.type
_entity_poly.pdbx_seq_one_letter_code
_entity_poly.pdbx_strand_id
1 'polypeptide(L)'
;MTYEVSKMANFDLSKYIPVHARIAEFYEKYPDGRIVTEIIRLNEDSGFVCVKAGAYRNRDDAKPSSTGHAFEVRGQGYVNTTSFIENGETSAVGRALANLGFKIDNGIASREEMQKVERMTEAPRPTDNNGRNGHNGRLVTQSVS
;
A
#
# COMPACT_ATOMS: atom_id res chain seq x y z
N MET A 1 2.70 -37.26 18.88
CA MET A 1 2.88 -36.68 17.53
C MET A 1 2.13 -35.35 17.48
N THR A 2 2.72 -34.29 18.02
CA THR A 2 2.14 -32.93 17.96
C THR A 2 2.49 -32.32 16.61
N TYR A 3 1.49 -31.96 15.82
CA TYR A 3 1.71 -31.25 14.57
C TYR A 3 2.22 -29.84 14.88
N GLU A 4 3.39 -29.48 14.37
CA GLU A 4 3.82 -28.09 14.38
C GLU A 4 2.84 -27.28 13.52
N VAL A 5 2.39 -26.13 14.04
CA VAL A 5 1.80 -25.10 13.20
C VAL A 5 2.91 -24.62 12.28
N SER A 6 2.83 -24.95 10.99
CA SER A 6 3.81 -24.50 10.00
C SER A 6 3.85 -22.97 10.02
N LYS A 7 4.97 -22.43 10.53
CA LYS A 7 5.19 -20.98 10.55
C LYS A 7 4.97 -20.45 9.14
N MET A 8 4.00 -19.54 8.99
CA MET A 8 3.80 -18.79 7.76
C MET A 8 5.16 -18.24 7.31
N ALA A 9 5.52 -18.49 6.04
CA ALA A 9 6.88 -18.29 5.54
C ALA A 9 7.41 -16.92 5.96
N ASN A 10 8.51 -16.90 6.75
CA ASN A 10 9.00 -15.72 7.45
C ASN A 10 8.99 -14.48 6.55
N PHE A 11 8.13 -13.51 6.89
CA PHE A 11 7.97 -12.27 6.16
C PHE A 11 9.21 -11.40 6.38
N ASP A 12 10.15 -11.47 5.43
CA ASP A 12 11.49 -10.93 5.60
C ASP A 12 11.65 -9.63 4.81
N LEU A 13 11.42 -8.51 5.50
CA LEU A 13 11.59 -7.16 4.95
C LEU A 13 12.99 -6.87 4.41
N SER A 14 14.03 -7.58 4.86
CA SER A 14 15.41 -7.30 4.41
C SER A 14 15.61 -7.60 2.93
N LYS A 15 14.86 -8.57 2.38
CA LYS A 15 14.86 -8.94 0.96
C LYS A 15 14.34 -7.83 0.06
N TYR A 16 13.41 -7.01 0.53
CA TYR A 16 12.82 -5.94 -0.27
C TYR A 16 13.71 -4.72 -0.33
N ILE A 17 13.74 -4.07 -1.49
CA ILE A 17 14.59 -2.92 -1.76
C ILE A 17 13.85 -1.63 -1.41
N PRO A 18 14.44 -0.72 -0.61
CA PRO A 18 13.84 0.56 -0.28
C PRO A 18 13.87 1.52 -1.48
N VAL A 19 12.94 2.47 -1.53
CA VAL A 19 12.81 3.42 -2.66
C VAL A 19 14.06 4.28 -2.85
N HIS A 20 14.72 4.70 -1.76
CA HIS A 20 15.94 5.52 -1.85
C HIS A 20 17.09 4.82 -2.61
N ALA A 21 17.17 3.48 -2.56
CA ALA A 21 18.19 2.72 -3.29
C ALA A 21 17.91 2.68 -4.80
N ARG A 22 16.63 2.65 -5.20
CA ARG A 22 16.22 2.79 -6.61
C ARG A 22 16.49 4.21 -7.12
N ILE A 23 16.26 5.24 -6.30
CA ILE A 23 16.54 6.65 -6.65
C ILE A 23 18.05 6.87 -6.84
N ALA A 24 18.90 6.32 -5.96
CA ALA A 24 20.35 6.45 -6.07
C ALA A 24 20.88 5.84 -7.37
N GLU A 25 20.53 4.57 -7.66
CA GLU A 25 20.93 3.88 -8.89
C GLU A 25 20.35 4.58 -10.15
N PHE A 26 19.16 5.17 -10.05
CA PHE A 26 18.56 5.95 -11.13
C PHE A 26 19.40 7.18 -11.51
N TYR A 27 19.80 8.00 -10.54
CA TYR A 27 20.63 9.18 -10.82
C TYR A 27 22.09 8.85 -11.12
N GLU A 28 22.62 7.72 -10.62
CA GLU A 28 23.93 7.20 -11.03
C GLU A 28 23.92 6.80 -12.52
N LYS A 29 22.85 6.12 -12.97
CA LYS A 29 22.71 5.64 -14.35
C LYS A 29 22.22 6.72 -15.34
N TYR A 30 21.46 7.69 -14.84
CA TYR A 30 20.88 8.80 -15.61
C TYR A 30 21.08 10.14 -14.85
N PRO A 31 22.27 10.75 -14.90
CA PRO A 31 22.56 11.97 -14.13
C PRO A 31 21.71 13.19 -14.52
N ASP A 32 21.39 13.34 -15.81
CA ASP A 32 20.43 14.33 -16.32
C ASP A 32 18.97 13.83 -16.27
N GLY A 33 18.71 12.67 -15.68
CA GLY A 33 17.37 12.15 -15.49
C GLY A 33 16.53 13.04 -14.57
N ARG A 34 15.21 12.88 -14.61
CA ARG A 34 14.30 13.54 -13.66
C ARG A 34 13.15 12.63 -13.26
N ILE A 35 12.73 12.77 -12.01
CA ILE A 35 11.51 12.16 -11.48
C ILE A 35 10.53 13.30 -11.25
N VAL A 36 9.31 13.19 -11.77
CA VAL A 36 8.25 14.20 -11.61
C VAL A 36 7.01 13.52 -11.07
N THR A 37 6.42 14.11 -10.04
CA THR A 37 5.27 13.61 -9.29
C THR A 37 4.05 14.52 -9.49
N GLU A 38 2.86 13.93 -9.44
CA GLU A 38 1.59 14.58 -9.76
C GLU A 38 0.49 13.99 -8.88
N ILE A 39 -0.18 14.82 -8.07
CA ILE A 39 -1.39 14.41 -7.34
C ILE A 39 -2.55 14.40 -8.34
N ILE A 40 -2.83 13.22 -8.91
CA ILE A 40 -3.91 13.05 -9.91
C ILE A 40 -5.30 13.03 -9.28
N ARG A 41 -5.41 12.80 -7.97
CA ARG A 41 -6.63 13.02 -7.19
C ARG A 41 -6.30 13.18 -5.70
N LEU A 42 -6.91 14.17 -5.05
CA LEU A 42 -6.97 14.30 -3.60
C LEU A 42 -8.44 14.44 -3.19
N ASN A 43 -8.83 13.84 -2.08
CA ASN A 43 -10.06 14.16 -1.37
C ASN A 43 -9.73 14.24 0.11
N GLU A 44 -9.85 15.44 0.68
CA GLU A 44 -9.47 15.73 2.06
C GLU A 44 -10.55 15.31 3.08
N ASP A 45 -11.81 15.26 2.67
CA ASP A 45 -12.95 14.89 3.53
C ASP A 45 -12.98 13.38 3.79
N SER A 46 -12.94 12.57 2.72
CA SER A 46 -12.79 11.11 2.81
C SER A 46 -11.35 10.66 3.05
N GLY A 47 -10.40 11.61 3.08
CA GLY A 47 -9.00 11.38 3.36
C GLY A 47 -8.35 10.34 2.44
N PHE A 48 -8.35 10.54 1.13
CA PHE A 48 -7.53 9.71 0.23
C PHE A 48 -6.78 10.56 -0.80
N VAL A 49 -5.66 10.02 -1.27
CA VAL A 49 -4.85 10.61 -2.34
C VAL A 49 -4.46 9.53 -3.34
N CYS A 50 -4.39 9.90 -4.60
CA CYS A 50 -3.82 9.11 -5.68
C CYS A 50 -2.71 9.92 -6.33
N VAL A 51 -1.48 9.39 -6.28
CA VAL A 51 -0.27 10.05 -6.78
C VAL A 51 0.29 9.26 -7.95
N LYS A 52 0.73 10.00 -8.97
CA LYS A 52 1.42 9.49 -10.15
C LYS A 52 2.86 9.98 -10.11
N ALA A 53 3.79 9.13 -10.52
CA ALA A 53 5.18 9.52 -10.78
C ALA A 53 5.56 9.13 -12.21
N GLY A 54 6.36 9.97 -12.88
CA GLY A 54 7.00 9.68 -14.15
C GLY A 54 8.51 9.80 -14.02
N ALA A 55 9.24 8.79 -14.48
CA ALA A 55 10.70 8.81 -14.54
C ALA A 55 11.18 9.03 -15.97
N TYR A 56 12.08 9.99 -16.16
CA TYR A 56 12.59 10.47 -17.44
C TYR A 56 14.11 10.27 -17.44
N ARG A 57 14.67 9.66 -18.48
CA ARG A 57 16.12 9.32 -18.55
C ARG A 57 16.97 10.52 -18.93
N ASN A 58 16.37 11.54 -19.53
CA ASN A 58 16.98 12.82 -19.84
C ASN A 58 16.06 13.98 -19.42
N ARG A 59 16.67 15.13 -19.11
CA ARG A 59 16.02 16.42 -18.81
C ARG A 59 14.94 16.76 -19.84
N ASP A 60 15.29 16.61 -21.12
CA ASP A 60 14.49 17.09 -22.25
C ASP A 60 13.55 16.00 -22.82
N ASP A 61 13.44 14.84 -22.17
CA ASP A 61 12.48 13.78 -22.52
C ASP A 61 11.04 14.33 -22.48
N ALA A 62 10.40 14.47 -23.64
CA ALA A 62 9.02 14.97 -23.76
C ALA A 62 7.96 14.01 -23.16
N LYS A 63 8.34 12.76 -22.85
CA LYS A 63 7.48 11.73 -22.25
C LYS A 63 8.29 10.89 -21.26
N PRO A 64 7.70 10.43 -20.15
CA PRO A 64 8.41 9.59 -19.19
C PRO A 64 8.77 8.23 -19.81
N SER A 65 9.95 7.71 -19.49
CA SER A 65 10.38 6.36 -19.83
C SER A 65 9.63 5.28 -19.04
N SER A 66 9.06 5.62 -17.88
CA SER A 66 8.13 4.76 -17.12
C SER A 66 7.22 5.61 -16.23
N THR A 67 6.09 5.04 -15.81
CA THR A 67 5.21 5.64 -14.79
C THR A 67 4.90 4.67 -13.66
N GLY A 68 4.62 5.24 -12.49
CA GLY A 68 4.10 4.54 -11.32
C GLY A 68 2.88 5.28 -10.79
N HIS A 69 1.96 4.55 -10.16
CA HIS A 69 0.78 5.11 -9.49
C HIS A 69 0.61 4.45 -8.12
N ALA A 70 0.27 5.25 -7.12
CA ALA A 70 -0.03 4.79 -5.77
C ALA A 70 -1.32 5.44 -5.25
N PHE A 71 -2.00 4.74 -4.36
CA PHE A 71 -3.24 5.16 -3.73
C PHE A 71 -3.12 4.98 -2.22
N GLU A 72 -3.32 6.05 -1.46
CA GLU A 72 -3.21 6.08 -0.01
C GLU A 72 -4.47 6.64 0.64
N VAL A 73 -4.82 6.04 1.78
CA VAL A 73 -5.98 6.43 2.59
C VAL A 73 -5.49 6.86 3.97
N ARG A 74 -5.87 8.07 4.39
CA ARG A 74 -5.59 8.69 5.68
C ARG A 74 -6.10 7.78 6.80
N GLY A 75 -5.29 7.62 7.85
CA GLY A 75 -5.62 6.76 9.00
C GLY A 75 -5.54 5.24 8.77
N GLN A 76 -5.18 4.74 7.58
CA GLN A 76 -4.84 3.31 7.43
C GLN A 76 -3.48 3.00 8.07
N GLY A 77 -3.54 2.67 9.36
CA GLY A 77 -2.37 2.48 10.21
C GLY A 77 -1.79 3.81 10.71
N TYR A 78 -0.98 3.72 11.78
CA TYR A 78 -0.55 4.85 12.59
C TYR A 78 0.17 5.98 11.82
N VAL A 79 0.82 5.65 10.69
CA VAL A 79 1.61 6.60 9.87
C VAL A 79 0.73 7.40 8.89
N ASN A 80 -0.30 6.79 8.31
CA ASN A 80 -1.19 7.49 7.37
C ASN A 80 -2.12 8.50 8.06
N THR A 81 -2.12 8.58 9.40
CA THR A 81 -2.88 9.58 10.16
C THR A 81 -2.47 11.01 9.79
N THR A 82 -1.19 11.22 9.49
CA THR A 82 -0.64 12.52 9.07
C THR A 82 -0.05 12.48 7.65
N SER A 83 0.68 11.42 7.29
CA SER A 83 1.64 11.46 6.17
C SER A 83 1.23 10.59 4.97
N PHE A 84 -0.06 10.57 4.66
CA PHE A 84 -0.63 9.77 3.57
C PHE A 84 -0.26 10.28 2.16
N ILE A 85 0.11 11.56 2.02
CA ILE A 85 0.51 12.16 0.72
C ILE A 85 1.95 11.78 0.39
N GLU A 86 2.85 11.90 1.37
CA GLU A 86 4.27 11.59 1.28
C GLU A 86 4.50 10.09 1.08
N ASN A 87 3.70 9.25 1.75
CA ASN A 87 3.67 7.80 1.51
C ASN A 87 3.18 7.47 0.10
N GLY A 88 2.18 8.20 -0.42
CA GLY A 88 1.67 8.04 -1.78
C GLY A 88 2.71 8.43 -2.83
N GLU A 89 3.39 9.56 -2.62
CA GLU A 89 4.46 10.03 -3.50
C GLU A 89 5.64 9.06 -3.52
N THR A 90 6.14 8.66 -2.34
CA THR A 90 7.23 7.67 -2.21
C THR A 90 6.89 6.36 -2.91
N SER A 91 5.66 5.86 -2.72
CA SER A 91 5.20 4.61 -3.35
C SER A 91 5.03 4.75 -4.87
N ALA A 92 4.55 5.90 -5.37
CA ALA A 92 4.45 6.17 -6.80
C ALA A 92 5.84 6.22 -7.46
N VAL A 93 6.81 6.89 -6.83
CA VAL A 93 8.21 6.94 -7.29
C VAL A 93 8.84 5.54 -7.27
N GLY A 94 8.67 4.78 -6.20
CA GLY A 94 9.14 3.40 -6.09
C GLY A 94 8.66 2.54 -7.25
N ARG A 95 7.36 2.61 -7.56
CA ARG A 95 6.72 1.90 -8.69
C ARG A 95 7.23 2.38 -10.05
N ALA A 96 7.41 3.70 -10.24
CA ALA A 96 7.94 4.23 -11.50
C ALA A 96 9.35 3.70 -11.79
N LEU A 97 10.22 3.68 -10.78
CA LEU A 97 11.60 3.18 -10.93
C LEU A 97 11.68 1.66 -11.05
N ALA A 98 10.86 0.90 -10.31
CA ALA A 98 10.75 -0.54 -10.49
C ALA A 98 10.25 -0.90 -11.90
N ASN A 99 9.24 -0.19 -12.42
CA ASN A 99 8.77 -0.33 -13.81
C ASN A 99 9.81 0.09 -14.86
N LEU A 100 10.86 0.83 -14.47
CA LEU A 100 12.00 1.20 -15.32
C LEU A 100 13.18 0.20 -15.24
N GLY A 101 13.06 -0.82 -14.36
CA GLY A 101 14.04 -1.88 -14.17
C GLY A 101 15.01 -1.67 -13.00
N PHE A 102 14.79 -0.70 -12.10
CA PHE A 102 15.68 -0.45 -10.96
C PHE A 102 15.39 -1.38 -9.77
N LYS A 103 16.40 -2.15 -9.39
CA LYS A 103 16.38 -3.14 -8.29
C LYS A 103 15.07 -3.93 -8.19
N ILE A 104 14.84 -4.76 -9.21
CA ILE A 104 13.66 -5.65 -9.33
C ILE A 104 13.95 -7.11 -8.94
N ASP A 105 15.19 -7.40 -8.53
CA ASP A 105 15.75 -8.75 -8.37
C ASP A 105 15.01 -9.59 -7.33
N ASN A 106 14.49 -8.93 -6.29
CA ASN A 106 13.65 -9.53 -5.24
C ASN A 106 12.16 -9.14 -5.39
N GLY A 107 11.74 -8.76 -6.60
CA GLY A 107 10.38 -8.33 -6.94
C GLY A 107 10.22 -6.81 -7.15
N ILE A 108 9.07 -6.44 -7.73
CA ILE A 108 8.72 -5.05 -8.07
C ILE A 108 8.41 -4.21 -6.81
N ALA A 109 7.90 -4.84 -5.76
CA ALA A 109 7.50 -4.17 -4.53
C ALA A 109 8.66 -3.46 -3.81
N SER A 110 8.36 -2.36 -3.14
CA SER A 110 9.30 -1.66 -2.26
C SER A 110 9.27 -2.20 -0.83
N ARG A 111 10.34 -1.95 -0.06
CA ARG A 111 10.37 -2.30 1.38
C ARG A 111 9.28 -1.59 2.17
N GLU A 112 9.04 -0.34 1.82
CA GLU A 112 8.03 0.56 2.41
C GLU A 112 6.60 0.04 2.13
N GLU A 113 6.35 -0.49 0.93
CA GLU A 113 5.09 -1.17 0.59
C GLU A 113 4.90 -2.46 1.40
N MET A 114 5.95 -3.28 1.56
CA MET A 114 5.85 -4.52 2.33
C MET A 114 5.71 -4.27 3.84
N GLN A 115 6.35 -3.23 4.37
CA GLN A 115 6.10 -2.71 5.71
C GLN A 115 4.64 -2.25 5.90
N LYS A 116 3.99 -1.72 4.85
CA LYS A 116 2.57 -1.37 4.90
C LYS A 116 1.69 -2.62 4.97
N VAL A 117 2.00 -3.66 4.21
CA VAL A 117 1.31 -4.97 4.26
C VAL A 117 1.44 -5.62 5.63
N GLU A 118 2.65 -5.65 6.20
CA GLU A 118 2.93 -6.20 7.54
C GLU A 118 2.06 -5.54 8.61
N ARG A 119 2.07 -4.19 8.68
CA ARG A 119 1.21 -3.41 9.60
C ARG A 119 -0.29 -3.65 9.40
N MET A 120 -0.73 -3.95 8.18
CA MET A 120 -2.13 -4.32 7.90
C MET A 120 -2.47 -5.74 8.38
N THR A 121 -1.50 -6.65 8.44
CA THR A 121 -1.69 -8.01 8.96
C THR A 121 -1.59 -8.13 10.49
N GLU A 122 -0.85 -7.23 11.14
CA GLU A 122 -0.72 -7.18 12.61
C GLU A 122 -1.87 -6.44 13.32
N ALA A 123 -2.61 -5.59 12.60
CA ALA A 123 -3.74 -4.86 13.16
C ALA A 123 -4.83 -5.83 13.68
N PRO A 124 -5.33 -5.67 14.92
CA PRO A 124 -6.42 -6.51 15.42
C PRO A 124 -7.65 -6.41 14.53
N ARG A 125 -8.12 -7.56 14.02
CA ARG A 125 -9.42 -7.63 13.34
C ARG A 125 -10.51 -7.16 14.30
N PRO A 126 -11.47 -6.31 13.87
CA PRO A 126 -12.63 -5.97 14.69
C PRO A 126 -13.30 -7.26 15.18
N THR A 127 -13.50 -7.39 16.48
CA THR A 127 -14.18 -8.55 17.05
C THR A 127 -15.67 -8.43 16.76
N ASP A 128 -16.18 -9.36 15.95
CA ASP A 128 -17.55 -9.38 15.47
C ASP A 128 -18.53 -9.82 16.58
N ASN A 129 -18.71 -8.94 17.56
CA ASN A 129 -19.37 -9.22 18.83
C ASN A 129 -20.84 -8.78 18.78
N ASN A 130 -21.57 -9.22 17.75
CA ASN A 130 -22.92 -8.76 17.45
C ASN A 130 -23.99 -9.84 17.68
N GLY A 131 -24.70 -9.73 18.81
CA GLY A 131 -26.10 -10.13 18.98
C GLY A 131 -26.57 -11.50 18.47
N ARG A 132 -26.37 -12.58 19.23
CA ARG A 132 -27.20 -13.79 19.14
C ARG A 132 -28.61 -13.56 19.72
N ASN A 133 -29.40 -12.71 19.07
CA ASN A 133 -30.79 -12.47 19.46
C ASN A 133 -31.70 -13.52 18.80
N GLY A 134 -31.78 -14.69 19.44
CA GLY A 134 -32.51 -15.84 18.92
C GLY A 134 -34.02 -15.62 18.86
N HIS A 135 -34.56 -15.42 17.66
CA HIS A 135 -36.00 -15.58 17.42
C HIS A 135 -36.43 -17.01 17.78
N ASN A 136 -37.40 -17.14 18.68
CA ASN A 136 -38.02 -18.42 19.01
C ASN A 136 -39.53 -18.21 19.18
N GLY A 137 -40.32 -18.69 18.22
CA GLY A 137 -41.77 -18.46 18.19
C GLY A 137 -42.56 -19.77 18.16
N ARG A 138 -43.61 -19.85 18.98
CA ARG A 138 -44.70 -20.84 18.81
C ARG A 138 -46.01 -20.32 19.43
N LEU A 139 -47.12 -20.86 18.91
CA LEU A 139 -48.53 -20.56 19.24
C LEU A 139 -48.84 -20.88 20.73
N VAL A 140 -49.87 -20.31 21.37
CA VAL A 140 -51.32 -20.69 21.42
C VAL A 140 -51.98 -19.69 22.44
N THR A 141 -53.25 -19.22 22.46
CA THR A 141 -54.58 -19.77 22.05
C THR A 141 -55.58 -18.69 21.51
N GLN A 142 -56.84 -19.12 21.32
CA GLN A 142 -58.17 -18.46 21.42
C GLN A 142 -58.30 -17.38 22.53
N SER A 143 -59.27 -16.45 22.55
CA SER A 143 -60.73 -16.66 22.40
C SER A 143 -61.53 -15.42 21.91
N VAL A 144 -62.85 -15.63 21.67
CA VAL A 144 -63.81 -14.68 21.07
C VAL A 144 -64.53 -13.82 22.12
N SER A 145 -64.77 -12.54 21.81
CA SER A 145 -65.99 -11.75 22.06
C SER A 145 -65.99 -10.51 21.18
#